data_AF-A0A416FZ31-F1
#
_entry.id   AF-A0A416FZ31-F1
#
_cell.length_a   1.000
_cell.length_b   1.000
_cell.length_c   1.000
_cell.angle_alpha   90.00
_cell.angle_beta   90.00
_cell.angle_gamma   90.00
#
_symmetry.space_group_name_H-M   'P 1'
#
loop_
_entity.id
_entity.type
_entity.pdbx_description
1 polymer ?
#
loop_
_entity_poly.entity_id
_entity_poly.type
_entity_poly.pdbx_seq_one_letter_code
_entity_poly.pdbx_strand_id
1 'polypeptide(L)' 'MKHINVHYNYDIPECNWIIKQGAKVIGCGNHPITGNTFIVFQVTDFYKSLCETYRAKHKE' A
#
# COMPACT_ATOMS: atom_id res chain seq x y z
N MET A 1 -10.54 -13.11 17.45
CA MET A 1 -9.96 -12.89 16.10
C MET A 1 -8.82 -11.89 16.25
N LYS A 2 -7.64 -12.13 15.68
CA LYS A 2 -6.56 -11.12 15.70
C LYS A 2 -6.95 -9.96 14.78
N HIS A 3 -6.97 -8.74 15.29
CA HIS A 3 -7.12 -7.54 14.46
C HIS A 3 -5.87 -7.40 13.60
N ILE A 4 -6.04 -7.45 12.28
CA ILE A 4 -4.97 -7.15 11.33
C ILE A 4 -5.02 -5.66 11.03
N ASN A 5 -3.90 -4.97 11.19
CA ASN A 5 -3.79 -3.57 10.77
C ASN A 5 -3.66 -3.53 9.24
N VAL A 6 -4.42 -2.64 8.61
CA VAL A 6 -4.51 -2.53 7.15
C VAL A 6 -4.27 -1.10 6.71
N HIS A 7 -3.68 -0.92 5.53
CA HIS A 7 -3.51 0.39 4.90
C HIS A 7 -4.07 0.37 3.48
N TYR A 8 -4.93 1.35 3.17
CA TYR A 8 -5.52 1.59 1.86
C TYR A 8 -4.63 2.59 1.12
N ASN A 9 -3.86 2.14 0.14
CA ASN A 9 -2.99 2.99 -0.65
C ASN A 9 -3.62 3.27 -2.03
N TYR A 10 -3.75 4.55 -2.37
CA TYR A 10 -4.33 5.07 -3.61
C TYR A 10 -3.27 5.46 -4.65
N ASP A 11 -1.99 5.49 -4.27
CA ASP A 11 -0.88 5.76 -5.18
C ASP A 11 -0.50 4.45 -5.90
N ILE A 12 -1.03 4.29 -7.12
CA ILE A 12 -0.81 3.08 -7.92
C ILE A 12 0.67 2.86 -8.27
N PRO A 13 1.45 3.87 -8.68
CA PRO A 13 2.91 3.75 -8.78
C PRO A 13 3.59 3.20 -7.52
N GLU A 14 3.29 3.76 -6.34
CA GLU A 14 3.83 3.29 -5.05
C GLU A 14 3.42 1.83 -4.79
N CYS A 15 2.13 1.52 -4.95
CA CYS A 15 1.60 0.18 -4.77
C CYS A 15 2.35 -0.85 -5.64
N ASN A 16 2.50 -0.57 -6.94
CA ASN A 16 3.17 -1.45 -7.88
C ASN A 16 4.63 -1.70 -7.48
N TRP A 17 5.34 -0.67 -7.00
CA TRP A 17 6.71 -0.82 -6.52
C TRP A 17 6.76 -1.68 -5.26
N ILE A 18 5.90 -1.39 -4.28
CA ILE A 18 5.81 -2.12 -3.00
C ILE A 18 5.47 -3.60 -3.21
N ILE A 19 4.54 -3.92 -4.12
CA ILE A 19 4.17 -5.30 -4.47
C ILE A 19 5.38 -6.05 -5.02
N LYS A 20 6.17 -5.42 -5.90
CA LYS A 20 7.39 -6.03 -6.45
C LYS A 20 8.45 -6.33 -5.38
N GLN A 21 8.41 -5.65 -4.24
CA GLN A 21 9.29 -5.94 -3.10
C GLN A 21 8.76 -7.07 -2.19
N GLY A 22 7.58 -7.61 -2.47
CA GLY A 22 7.00 -8.75 -1.74
C GLY A 22 6.10 -8.38 -0.55
N ALA A 23 5.63 -7.14 -0.46
CA ALA A 23 4.67 -6.76 0.57
C ALA A 23 3.34 -7.53 0.40
N LYS A 24 2.71 -7.87 1.53
CA LYS A 24 1.46 -8.64 1.53
C LYS A 24 0.26 -7.77 1.20
N VAL A 25 -0.30 -8.00 0.02
CA VAL A 25 -1.60 -7.48 -0.41
C VAL A 25 -2.71 -8.33 0.20
N ILE A 26 -3.77 -7.67 0.67
CA ILE A 26 -4.94 -8.32 1.27
C ILE A 26 -6.26 -7.94 0.57
N GLY A 27 -6.22 -7.03 -0.40
CA GLY A 27 -7.37 -6.68 -1.22
C GLY A 27 -7.10 -5.51 -2.16
N CYS A 28 -8.10 -5.19 -2.98
CA CYS A 28 -8.15 -4.01 -3.83
C CYS A 28 -9.61 -3.60 -4.02
N GLY A 29 -9.84 -2.39 -4.53
CA GLY A 29 -11.18 -1.92 -4.86
C GLY A 29 -11.20 -0.50 -5.40
N ASN A 30 -12.40 0.04 -5.55
CA ASN A 30 -12.64 1.40 -5.98
C ASN A 30 -13.39 2.15 -4.88
N HIS A 31 -12.96 3.38 -4.59
CA HIS A 31 -13.66 4.21 -3.62
C HIS A 31 -15.01 4.65 -4.19
N PRO A 32 -16.14 4.44 -3.47
CA PRO A 32 -17.48 4.57 -4.04
C PRO A 32 -17.85 6.00 -4.46
N ILE A 33 -17.19 7.01 -3.88
CA ILE A 33 -17.47 8.42 -4.17
C ILE A 33 -16.55 8.97 -5.27
N THR A 34 -15.27 8.62 -5.22
CA THR A 34 -14.25 9.23 -6.10
C THR A 34 -13.92 8.36 -7.32
N GLY A 35 -14.33 7.08 -7.30
CA GLY A 35 -13.96 6.09 -8.32
C GLY A 35 -12.50 5.62 -8.24
N ASN A 36 -11.66 6.26 -7.42
CA ASN A 36 -10.23 5.98 -7.36
C ASN A 36 -9.96 4.54 -6.90
N THR A 37 -9.10 3.86 -7.66
CA THR A 37 -8.60 2.52 -7.31
C THR A 37 -7.68 2.62 -6.10
N PHE A 38 -7.80 1.65 -5.19
CA PHE A 38 -6.87 1.46 -4.08
C PHE A 38 -6.43 0.01 -3.95
N ILE A 39 -5.25 -0.19 -3.38
CA ILE A 39 -4.74 -1.48 -2.97
C ILE A 39 -4.63 -1.51 -1.44
N VAL A 40 -5.04 -2.62 -0.84
CA VAL A 40 -5.01 -2.81 0.61
C VAL A 40 -3.83 -3.69 0.98
N PHE A 41 -2.97 -3.19 1.87
CA PHE A 41 -1.82 -3.92 2.40
C PHE A 41 -2.02 -4.29 3.86
N GLN A 42 -1.48 -5.44 4.26
CA GLN A 42 -1.29 -5.73 5.69
C GLN A 42 -0.14 -4.86 6.21
N VAL A 43 -0.41 -4.10 7.29
CA VAL A 43 0.61 -3.24 7.91
C VAL A 43 1.55 -4.11 8.74
N THR A 44 2.78 -4.21 8.27
CA THR A 44 3.93 -4.81 8.94
C THR A 44 5.07 -3.79 9.00
N ASP A 45 6.09 -4.04 9.82
CA ASP A 45 7.26 -3.13 9.83
C ASP A 45 8.03 -3.17 8.50
N PHE A 46 8.01 -4.30 7.80
CA PHE A 46 8.49 -4.41 6.43
C PHE A 46 7.69 -3.51 5.47
N TYR A 47 6.36 -3.52 5.56
CA TYR A 47 5.54 -2.64 4.73
C TYR A 47 5.85 -1.15 4.97
N LYS A 48 5.99 -0.75 6.25
CA LYS A 48 6.34 0.64 6.60
C LYS A 48 7.69 1.05 6.04
N SER A 49 8.72 0.22 6.17
CA SER A 49 10.06 0.53 5.65
C SER A 49 10.09 0.65 4.12
N LEU A 50 9.25 -0.12 3.41
CA LEU A 50 9.07 0.03 1.96
C LEU A 50 8.44 1.37 1.60
N CYS A 51 7.41 1.82 2.33
CA CYS A 51 6.78 3.13 2.10
C CYS A 51 7.80 4.27 2.31
N GLU A 52 8.59 4.21 3.38
CA GLU A 52 9.65 5.19 3.65
C GLU A 52 10.73 5.17 2.57
N THR A 53 11.14 3.99 2.12
CA THR A 53 12.13 3.81 1.05
C THR A 53 11.63 4.41 -0.27
N TYR A 54 10.38 4.13 -0.64
CA TYR A 54 9.77 4.65 -1.86
C TYR A 54 9.73 6.18 -1.84
N ARG A 55 9.22 6.75 -0.73
CA ARG A 55 9.18 8.21 -0.53
C ARG A 55 10.55 8.84 -0.54
N ALA A 56 11.56 8.22 0.09
CA ALA A 56 12.92 8.76 0.08
C ALA A 56 13.54 8.80 -1.34
N LYS A 57 13.23 7.82 -2.19
CA LYS A 57 13.73 7.75 -3.58
C LYS A 57 13.00 8.67 -4.54
N HIS A 58 11.77 9.06 -4.22
CA HIS A 58 10.88 9.80 -5.12
C HIS A 58 10.35 11.09 -4.48
N LYS A 59 11.06 11.61 -3.47
CA LYS A 59 10.95 13.01 -3.06
C LYS A 59 11.49 13.86 -4.21
N GLU A 60 10.60 14.62 -4.83
CA GLU A 60 10.95 15.73 -5.71
C GLU A 60 11.85 16.75 -4.98
#